data_AF-A0A7Y6ZQL4-F1
#
_entry.id   AF-A0A7Y6ZQL4-F1
#
_cell.length_a   1.000
_cell.length_b   1.000
_cell.length_c   1.000
_cell.angle_alpha   90.00
_cell.angle_beta   90.00
_cell.angle_gamma   90.00
#
_symmetry.space_group_name_H-M   'P 1'
#
loop_
_entity.id
_entity.type
_entity.pdbx_description
1 polymer ?
#
loop_
_entity_poly.entity_id
_entity_poly.type
_entity_poly.pdbx_seq_one_letter_code
_entity_poly.pdbx_strand_id
1 'polypeptide(L)'
;MKTRLLYLFIFMNIAAFAQWQEVNISGFSQDAGGSNNRIVVDANNNIYIAYRHNSFKLDVIKFDGISWSYVGAPEITTHQVKSGIDINLNSNNIPYVVYTHNNANNQKISVLKYNGNGWELVGNEFFSFGVANNPKIDFDNNDVPYVVFEDFVDNANKLTVMKFNGTGWVLVGNRGFSGTSSYSTIVVDNNNIPYVAFNSTANGNAGKTSVMKFNGNSWEFVGNQGFSTGFSRNHSLAKDSNNKIYVAYSASGTNGGSSNVVKFNGTSWENIGTPGMGFFANEQELFIDKNDNLYLSYTETTTNEIRVHRYDGNNWIQLSSAIGIGNFSDIIKDNSNNIYAVYAGNNSLDLKKITDSVLSTENVEFNSKSLLLFPNPVKSKLTISLKKNESIQKVQLFNAMGQKVLERNNIQSSKLTLDTGKFSGGIYLLKIAMKNGSFSKKIVIQK
;
A
#
# COMPACT_ATOMS: atom_id res chain seq x y z
N MET A 1 47.32 -23.60 -44.40
CA MET A 1 46.68 -23.57 -43.07
C MET A 1 45.42 -22.73 -43.15
N LYS A 2 44.23 -23.33 -43.00
CA LYS A 2 42.96 -22.58 -42.91
C LYS A 2 42.53 -22.56 -41.44
N THR A 3 42.65 -21.41 -40.80
CA THR A 3 42.26 -21.18 -39.41
C THR A 3 40.74 -21.11 -39.34
N ARG A 4 40.09 -22.09 -38.71
CA ARG A 4 38.65 -22.04 -38.39
C ARG A 4 38.47 -21.20 -37.12
N LEU A 5 37.79 -20.06 -37.24
CA LEU A 5 37.29 -19.31 -36.09
C LEU A 5 36.12 -20.09 -35.48
N LEU A 6 36.27 -20.49 -34.21
CA LEU A 6 35.21 -21.09 -33.41
C LEU A 6 34.48 -19.96 -32.68
N TYR A 7 33.25 -19.65 -33.07
CA TYR A 7 32.41 -18.70 -32.35
C TYR A 7 31.81 -19.39 -31.12
N LEU A 8 32.31 -19.02 -29.94
CA LEU A 8 31.76 -19.45 -28.66
C LEU A 8 30.58 -18.53 -28.30
N PHE A 9 29.35 -18.99 -28.53
CA PHE A 9 28.15 -18.30 -28.05
C PHE A 9 27.98 -18.55 -26.54
N ILE A 10 28.31 -17.55 -25.74
CA ILE A 10 28.00 -17.53 -24.30
C ILE A 10 26.52 -17.12 -24.17
N PHE A 11 25.65 -18.09 -23.90
CA PHE A 11 24.27 -17.80 -23.48
C PHE A 11 24.28 -17.29 -22.04
N MET A 12 24.30 -15.97 -21.89
CA MET A 12 24.07 -15.31 -20.60
C MET A 12 22.55 -15.34 -20.34
N ASN A 13 22.09 -16.28 -19.50
CA ASN A 13 20.72 -16.25 -18.99
C ASN A 13 20.60 -15.06 -18.03
N ILE A 14 20.20 -13.90 -18.56
CA ILE A 14 19.76 -12.77 -17.75
C ILE A 14 18.38 -13.16 -17.23
N ALA A 15 18.27 -13.35 -15.92
CA ALA A 15 16.96 -13.42 -15.28
C ALA A 15 16.28 -12.06 -15.52
N ALA A 16 15.25 -12.03 -16.38
CA ALA A 16 14.45 -10.84 -16.56
C ALA A 16 13.74 -10.55 -15.23
N PHE A 17 14.10 -9.46 -14.57
CA PHE A 17 13.28 -8.92 -13.49
C PHE A 17 11.90 -8.59 -14.07
N ALA A 18 10.84 -8.84 -13.30
CA ALA A 18 9.51 -8.38 -13.68
C ALA A 18 9.57 -6.86 -13.88
N GLN A 19 9.09 -6.38 -15.03
CA GLN A 19 9.08 -4.96 -15.38
C GLN A 19 7.65 -4.43 -15.32
N TRP A 20 7.54 -3.14 -15.00
CA TRP A 20 6.28 -2.42 -15.10
C TRP A 20 5.78 -2.43 -16.55
N GLN A 21 4.52 -2.82 -16.72
CA GLN A 21 3.80 -2.84 -17.98
C GLN A 21 2.81 -1.70 -18.02
N GLU A 22 2.65 -1.07 -19.18
CA GLU A 22 1.69 0.00 -19.36
C GLU A 22 0.26 -0.53 -19.46
N VAL A 23 -0.65 0.07 -18.71
CA VAL A 23 -2.09 -0.14 -18.83
C VAL A 23 -2.64 1.09 -19.54
N ASN A 24 -2.72 1.00 -20.87
CA ASN A 24 -3.02 2.15 -21.74
C ASN A 24 -4.31 2.85 -21.31
N ILE A 25 -4.18 4.12 -20.92
CA ILE A 25 -5.24 5.01 -20.42
C ILE A 25 -5.44 6.23 -21.34
N SER A 26 -4.81 6.24 -22.51
CA SER A 26 -4.66 7.45 -23.35
C SER A 26 -5.97 8.10 -23.82
N GLY A 27 -7.09 7.35 -23.85
CA GLY A 27 -8.42 7.90 -24.15
C GLY A 27 -9.05 8.73 -23.02
N PHE A 28 -8.46 8.72 -21.82
CA PHE A 28 -8.98 9.37 -20.61
C PHE A 28 -7.93 10.25 -19.91
N SER A 29 -6.64 10.09 -20.26
CA SER A 29 -5.54 10.61 -19.45
C SER A 29 -5.14 12.06 -19.71
N GLN A 30 -5.37 12.59 -20.92
CA GLN A 30 -4.92 13.93 -21.28
C GLN A 30 -5.67 15.03 -20.52
N ASP A 31 -6.91 14.73 -20.15
CA ASP A 31 -7.75 15.68 -19.44
C ASP A 31 -7.54 15.68 -17.92
N ALA A 32 -6.69 14.79 -17.40
CA ALA A 32 -6.35 14.69 -15.98
C ALA A 32 -5.11 15.54 -15.58
N GLY A 33 -4.62 16.38 -16.50
CA GLY A 33 -3.33 17.10 -16.45
C GLY A 33 -2.87 17.54 -15.05
N GLY A 34 -1.80 16.92 -14.55
CA GLY A 34 -1.12 17.25 -13.28
C GLY A 34 -2.00 17.17 -12.02
N SER A 35 -3.20 16.60 -12.11
CA SER A 35 -4.15 16.58 -11.01
C SER A 35 -3.86 15.48 -10.00
N ASN A 36 -4.33 15.68 -8.77
CA ASN A 36 -4.34 14.64 -7.77
C ASN A 36 -5.36 13.56 -8.17
N ASN A 37 -4.98 12.30 -8.00
CA ASN A 37 -5.76 11.13 -8.37
C ASN A 37 -5.85 10.16 -7.18
N ARG A 38 -6.88 9.33 -7.17
CA ARG A 38 -7.00 8.21 -6.24
C ARG A 38 -7.51 6.97 -6.94
N ILE A 39 -6.99 5.82 -6.53
CA ILE A 39 -7.29 4.53 -7.15
C ILE A 39 -7.87 3.56 -6.14
N VAL A 40 -8.87 2.79 -6.57
CA VAL A 40 -9.43 1.68 -5.78
C VAL A 40 -9.70 0.49 -6.68
N VAL A 41 -9.72 -0.70 -6.10
CA VAL A 41 -10.02 -1.95 -6.78
C VAL A 41 -11.17 -2.65 -6.09
N ASP A 42 -12.15 -3.10 -6.87
CA ASP A 42 -13.27 -3.88 -6.34
C ASP A 42 -12.96 -5.37 -6.25
N ALA A 43 -13.85 -6.12 -5.58
CA ALA A 43 -13.70 -7.56 -5.42
C ALA A 43 -13.66 -8.34 -6.75
N ASN A 44 -14.15 -7.75 -7.84
CA ASN A 44 -14.16 -8.34 -9.19
C ASN A 44 -12.94 -7.91 -10.02
N ASN A 45 -11.93 -7.27 -9.41
CA ASN A 45 -10.75 -6.71 -10.06
C ASN A 45 -11.02 -5.55 -11.03
N ASN A 46 -12.18 -4.91 -10.95
CA ASN A 46 -12.34 -3.64 -11.64
C ASN A 46 -11.59 -2.56 -10.88
N ILE A 47 -10.87 -1.73 -11.61
CA ILE A 47 -10.08 -0.64 -11.07
C ILE A 47 -10.78 0.67 -11.38
N TYR A 48 -10.97 1.51 -10.37
CA TYR A 48 -11.56 2.83 -10.49
C TYR A 48 -10.50 3.87 -10.20
N ILE A 49 -10.41 4.89 -11.05
CA ILE A 49 -9.57 6.06 -10.79
C ILE A 49 -10.45 7.29 -10.77
N ALA A 50 -10.45 8.01 -9.65
CA ALA A 50 -11.01 9.35 -9.54
C ALA A 50 -9.92 10.38 -9.76
N TYR A 51 -10.20 11.39 -10.58
CA TYR A 51 -9.28 12.51 -10.84
C TYR A 51 -10.04 13.79 -11.12
N ARG A 52 -9.33 14.91 -11.04
CA ARG A 52 -9.87 16.23 -11.40
C ARG A 52 -9.54 16.53 -12.85
N HIS A 53 -10.57 16.67 -13.66
CA HIS A 53 -10.47 17.09 -15.06
C HIS A 53 -9.83 18.49 -15.19
N ASN A 54 -9.27 18.82 -16.35
CA ASN A 54 -8.66 20.11 -16.68
C ASN A 54 -9.67 21.27 -16.58
N SER A 55 -10.96 20.99 -16.76
CA SER A 55 -12.07 21.94 -16.51
C SER A 55 -12.37 22.16 -15.02
N PHE A 56 -11.61 21.49 -14.16
CA PHE A 56 -11.74 21.43 -12.71
C PHE A 56 -12.98 20.72 -12.19
N LYS A 57 -13.59 19.84 -12.97
CA LYS A 57 -14.67 18.96 -12.50
C LYS A 57 -14.14 17.56 -12.18
N LEU A 58 -14.96 16.75 -11.53
CA LEU A 58 -14.60 15.40 -11.16
C LEU A 58 -14.92 14.41 -12.28
N ASP A 59 -13.98 13.50 -12.55
CA ASP A 59 -14.19 12.31 -13.36
C ASP A 59 -13.87 11.05 -12.57
N VAL A 60 -14.54 9.97 -12.96
CA VAL A 60 -14.22 8.61 -12.52
C VAL A 60 -14.22 7.69 -13.73
N ILE A 61 -13.12 6.95 -13.89
CA ILE A 61 -12.96 5.97 -14.96
C ILE A 61 -12.77 4.58 -14.37
N LYS A 62 -13.16 3.56 -15.12
CA LYS A 62 -13.11 2.15 -14.74
C LYS A 62 -12.35 1.34 -15.77
N PHE A 63 -11.44 0.49 -15.29
CA PHE A 63 -10.82 -0.58 -16.07
C PHE A 63 -11.39 -1.93 -15.63
N ASP A 64 -11.96 -2.68 -16.56
CA ASP A 64 -12.59 -4.00 -16.30
C ASP A 64 -11.64 -5.19 -16.53
N GLY A 65 -10.36 -4.92 -16.75
CA GLY A 65 -9.35 -5.91 -17.14
C GLY A 65 -9.10 -5.98 -18.65
N ILE A 66 -9.99 -5.40 -19.47
CA ILE A 66 -9.90 -5.39 -20.93
C ILE A 66 -9.85 -3.96 -21.46
N SER A 67 -10.74 -3.10 -20.99
CA SER A 67 -10.96 -1.75 -21.53
C SER A 67 -11.28 -0.72 -20.47
N TRP A 68 -11.11 0.55 -20.84
CA TRP A 68 -11.46 1.70 -20.01
C TRP A 68 -12.80 2.30 -20.41
N SER A 69 -13.56 2.78 -19.43
CA SER A 69 -14.81 3.52 -19.61
C SER A 69 -15.01 4.57 -18.52
N TYR A 70 -15.80 5.61 -18.79
CA TYR A 70 -16.30 6.50 -17.74
C TYR A 70 -17.32 5.77 -16.86
N VAL A 71 -17.27 6.04 -15.56
CA VAL A 71 -18.29 5.60 -14.60
C VAL A 71 -19.36 6.67 -14.54
N GLY A 72 -20.44 6.48 -15.30
CA GLY A 72 -21.43 7.53 -15.57
C GLY A 72 -20.99 8.48 -16.67
N ALA A 73 -21.49 9.72 -16.64
CA ALA A 73 -21.07 10.77 -17.56
C ALA A 73 -19.74 11.41 -17.11
N PRO A 74 -18.89 11.90 -18.04
CA PRO A 74 -17.74 12.72 -17.67
C PRO A 74 -18.19 14.03 -17.03
N GLU A 75 -17.27 14.69 -16.33
CA GLU A 75 -17.49 15.94 -15.62
C GLU A 75 -18.68 15.86 -14.64
N ILE A 76 -18.65 14.84 -13.79
CA ILE A 76 -19.73 14.39 -12.90
C ILE A 76 -20.29 15.52 -12.03
N THR A 77 -19.44 16.46 -11.61
CA THR A 77 -19.84 17.55 -10.72
C THR A 77 -20.39 18.76 -11.48
N THR A 78 -21.47 19.32 -10.97
CA THR A 78 -22.05 20.58 -11.48
C THR A 78 -21.12 21.77 -11.24
N HIS A 79 -20.40 21.77 -10.12
CA HIS A 79 -19.43 22.79 -9.73
C HIS A 79 -17.98 22.32 -9.91
N GLN A 80 -17.06 23.27 -9.98
CA GLN A 80 -15.63 22.98 -9.96
C GLN A 80 -15.18 22.47 -8.58
N VAL A 81 -14.30 21.49 -8.58
CA VAL A 81 -13.66 20.87 -7.41
C VAL A 81 -12.21 21.35 -7.25
N LYS A 82 -11.67 21.30 -6.03
CA LYS A 82 -10.23 21.44 -5.75
C LYS A 82 -9.49 20.13 -6.03
N SER A 83 -8.17 20.15 -5.88
CA SER A 83 -7.33 18.93 -5.95
C SER A 83 -7.54 17.95 -4.79
N GLY A 84 -8.16 18.37 -3.68
CA GLY A 84 -8.50 17.49 -2.56
C GLY A 84 -9.69 16.60 -2.90
N ILE A 85 -9.39 15.39 -3.39
CA ILE A 85 -10.38 14.32 -3.65
C ILE A 85 -9.96 13.03 -2.93
N ASP A 86 -10.95 12.18 -2.68
CA ASP A 86 -10.73 10.81 -2.22
C ASP A 86 -11.82 9.90 -2.77
N ILE A 87 -11.45 8.68 -3.18
CA ILE A 87 -12.39 7.65 -3.60
C ILE A 87 -12.22 6.41 -2.72
N ASN A 88 -13.33 5.82 -2.30
CA ASN A 88 -13.32 4.55 -1.61
C ASN A 88 -14.55 3.72 -2.02
N LEU A 89 -14.49 2.41 -1.83
CA LEU A 89 -15.57 1.47 -2.11
C LEU A 89 -16.23 1.03 -0.80
N ASN A 90 -17.55 0.91 -0.79
CA ASN A 90 -18.23 0.20 0.28
C ASN A 90 -18.14 -1.33 0.08
N SER A 91 -18.68 -2.12 1.02
CA SER A 91 -18.67 -3.59 0.96
C SER A 91 -19.39 -4.18 -0.27
N ASN A 92 -20.27 -3.40 -0.89
CA ASN A 92 -21.00 -3.75 -2.12
C ASN A 92 -20.27 -3.33 -3.40
N ASN A 93 -19.00 -2.91 -3.32
CA ASN A 93 -18.20 -2.40 -4.44
C ASN A 93 -18.76 -1.13 -5.08
N ILE A 94 -19.57 -0.36 -4.35
CA ILE A 94 -20.10 0.91 -4.84
C ILE A 94 -19.05 1.99 -4.59
N PRO A 95 -18.59 2.72 -5.63
CA PRO A 95 -17.64 3.81 -5.44
C PRO A 95 -18.31 5.07 -4.89
N TYR A 96 -17.63 5.68 -3.93
CA TYR A 96 -17.96 6.96 -3.32
C TYR A 96 -16.78 7.89 -3.52
N VAL A 97 -17.05 9.13 -3.93
CA VAL A 97 -16.03 10.18 -4.03
C VAL A 97 -16.39 11.31 -3.10
N VAL A 98 -15.45 11.67 -2.22
CA VAL A 98 -15.51 12.92 -1.45
C VAL A 98 -14.60 13.95 -2.09
N TYR A 99 -15.06 15.20 -2.14
CA TYR A 99 -14.32 16.29 -2.77
C TYR A 99 -14.62 17.63 -2.09
N THR A 100 -13.67 18.55 -2.21
CA THR A 100 -13.84 19.97 -1.85
C THR A 100 -14.27 20.78 -3.06
N HIS A 101 -15.28 21.63 -2.91
CA HIS A 101 -15.68 22.60 -3.93
C HIS A 101 -14.64 23.73 -4.07
N ASN A 102 -14.38 24.18 -5.30
CA ASN A 102 -13.31 25.15 -5.57
C ASN A 102 -13.71 26.61 -5.26
N ASN A 103 -14.79 27.07 -5.88
CA ASN A 103 -15.27 28.45 -5.80
C ASN A 103 -16.73 28.56 -5.34
N ALA A 104 -17.40 27.41 -5.12
CA ALA A 104 -18.80 27.36 -4.70
C ALA A 104 -18.92 27.27 -3.17
N ASN A 105 -19.93 27.94 -2.62
CA ASN A 105 -20.41 27.83 -1.24
C ASN A 105 -19.28 27.73 -0.19
N ASN A 106 -18.37 28.70 -0.20
CA ASN A 106 -17.25 28.78 0.74
C ASN A 106 -16.39 27.50 0.82
N GLN A 107 -16.14 26.84 -0.31
CA GLN A 107 -15.18 25.72 -0.39
C GLN A 107 -15.50 24.58 0.59
N LYS A 108 -16.80 24.30 0.73
CA LYS A 108 -17.32 23.18 1.52
C LYS A 108 -17.08 21.85 0.80
N ILE A 109 -17.33 20.73 1.48
CA ILE A 109 -17.17 19.38 0.93
C ILE A 109 -18.51 18.72 0.59
N SER A 110 -18.47 17.74 -0.31
CA SER A 110 -19.62 16.91 -0.69
C SER A 110 -19.17 15.48 -0.98
N VAL A 111 -20.11 14.54 -0.90
CA VAL A 111 -19.87 13.14 -1.25
C VAL A 111 -20.87 12.74 -2.33
N LEU A 112 -20.37 12.10 -3.38
CA LEU A 112 -21.18 11.43 -4.40
C LEU A 112 -20.99 9.92 -4.29
N LYS A 113 -22.02 9.14 -4.61
CA LYS A 113 -21.93 7.69 -4.80
C LYS A 113 -22.52 7.28 -6.15
N TYR A 114 -21.98 6.23 -6.76
CA TYR A 114 -22.48 5.72 -8.04
C TYR A 114 -23.62 4.72 -7.81
N ASN A 115 -24.80 4.96 -8.39
CA ASN A 115 -25.98 4.09 -8.21
C ASN A 115 -26.17 3.05 -9.34
N GLY A 116 -25.18 2.90 -10.23
CA GLY A 116 -25.26 2.01 -11.40
C GLY A 116 -25.67 2.71 -12.69
N ASN A 117 -26.39 3.82 -12.61
CA ASN A 117 -26.80 4.64 -13.75
C ASN A 117 -26.12 6.01 -13.79
N GLY A 118 -25.82 6.58 -12.63
CA GLY A 118 -25.19 7.88 -12.47
C GLY A 118 -24.73 8.14 -11.04
N TRP A 119 -24.22 9.33 -10.80
CA TRP A 119 -23.76 9.76 -9.48
C TRP A 119 -24.86 10.52 -8.75
N GLU A 120 -25.08 10.19 -7.49
CA GLU A 120 -26.03 10.87 -6.60
C GLU A 120 -25.35 11.36 -5.32
N LEU A 121 -25.84 12.47 -4.77
CA LEU A 121 -25.34 13.02 -3.51
C LEU A 121 -25.63 12.08 -2.34
N VAL A 122 -24.65 11.93 -1.46
CA VAL A 122 -24.84 11.25 -0.17
C VAL A 122 -25.21 12.31 0.85
N GLY A 123 -26.50 12.42 1.14
CA GLY A 123 -27.03 13.50 1.98
C GLY A 123 -27.03 14.86 1.26
N ASN A 124 -26.89 15.94 2.01
CA ASN A 124 -26.91 17.29 1.45
C ASN A 124 -25.59 17.64 0.74
N GLU A 125 -25.68 18.37 -0.37
CA GLU A 125 -24.52 19.07 -0.93
C GLU A 125 -23.98 20.08 0.08
N PHE A 126 -22.67 20.31 0.05
CA PHE A 126 -21.96 21.27 0.92
C PHE A 126 -22.16 20.99 2.42
N PHE A 127 -22.05 19.74 2.85
CA PHE A 127 -22.44 19.33 4.22
C PHE A 127 -21.52 19.85 5.33
N SER A 128 -20.29 20.28 5.04
CA SER A 128 -19.43 20.87 6.06
C SER A 128 -19.96 22.22 6.53
N PHE A 129 -19.64 22.57 7.78
CA PHE A 129 -20.07 23.82 8.39
C PHE A 129 -19.46 25.05 7.69
N GLY A 130 -18.22 24.94 7.20
CA GLY A 130 -17.48 26.00 6.51
C GLY A 130 -16.42 25.46 5.56
N VAL A 131 -15.41 26.29 5.29
CA VAL A 131 -14.24 25.94 4.46
C VAL A 131 -13.62 24.66 4.98
N ALA A 132 -13.49 23.66 4.10
CA ALA A 132 -12.94 22.36 4.42
C ALA A 132 -11.98 21.90 3.32
N ASN A 133 -10.81 21.39 3.69
CA ASN A 133 -9.79 20.94 2.73
C ASN A 133 -9.38 19.49 3.00
N ASN A 134 -8.76 18.88 1.98
CA ASN A 134 -8.16 17.55 2.03
C ASN A 134 -9.06 16.46 2.64
N PRO A 135 -10.32 16.31 2.18
CA PRO A 135 -11.20 15.30 2.72
C PRO A 135 -10.69 13.89 2.38
N LYS A 136 -10.91 12.95 3.31
CA LYS A 136 -10.61 11.53 3.16
C LYS A 136 -11.81 10.72 3.65
N ILE A 137 -12.14 9.62 2.98
CA ILE A 137 -13.34 8.83 3.25
C ILE A 137 -13.00 7.36 3.51
N ASP A 138 -13.61 6.81 4.56
CA ASP A 138 -13.59 5.37 4.83
C ASP A 138 -14.93 4.89 5.39
N PHE A 139 -15.16 3.58 5.41
CA PHE A 139 -16.44 2.97 5.79
C PHE A 139 -16.31 2.12 7.02
N ASP A 140 -17.35 2.16 7.87
CA ASP A 140 -17.51 1.13 8.90
C ASP A 140 -18.11 -0.17 8.30
N ASN A 141 -18.19 -1.23 9.10
CA ASN A 141 -18.68 -2.53 8.64
C ASN A 141 -20.16 -2.54 8.21
N ASN A 142 -20.91 -1.46 8.45
CA ASN A 142 -22.29 -1.30 8.02
C ASN A 142 -22.42 -0.40 6.79
N ASP A 143 -21.32 -0.18 6.06
CA ASP A 143 -21.23 0.74 4.92
C ASP A 143 -21.59 2.20 5.27
N VAL A 144 -21.43 2.61 6.54
CA VAL A 144 -21.59 4.02 6.92
C VAL A 144 -20.32 4.78 6.55
N PRO A 145 -20.38 5.81 5.69
CA PRO A 145 -19.20 6.60 5.35
C PRO A 145 -18.84 7.56 6.47
N TYR A 146 -17.54 7.60 6.79
CA TYR A 146 -16.88 8.56 7.67
C TYR A 146 -15.96 9.43 6.83
N VAL A 147 -16.05 10.74 7.00
CA VAL A 147 -15.20 11.71 6.32
C VAL A 147 -14.42 12.51 7.35
N VAL A 148 -13.10 12.46 7.27
CA VAL A 148 -12.22 13.42 7.95
C VAL A 148 -11.86 14.54 7.00
N PHE A 149 -11.75 15.76 7.51
CA PHE A 149 -11.32 16.92 6.74
C PHE A 149 -10.65 17.98 7.64
N GLU A 150 -9.83 18.81 7.01
CA GLU A 150 -9.25 20.02 7.61
C GLU A 150 -10.28 21.15 7.59
N ASP A 151 -10.94 21.37 8.71
CA ASP A 151 -12.00 22.35 8.96
C ASP A 151 -11.40 23.68 9.45
N PHE A 152 -11.79 24.79 8.82
CA PHE A 152 -11.39 26.11 9.28
C PHE A 152 -12.27 26.57 10.46
N VAL A 153 -11.74 26.40 11.68
CA VAL A 153 -12.44 26.66 12.94
C VAL A 153 -11.56 27.55 13.83
N ASP A 154 -12.13 28.61 14.39
CA ASP A 154 -11.43 29.58 15.27
C ASP A 154 -10.14 30.15 14.65
N ASN A 155 -10.20 30.51 13.36
CA ASN A 155 -9.07 31.03 12.58
C ASN A 155 -7.88 30.06 12.42
N ALA A 156 -8.12 28.75 12.52
CA ALA A 156 -7.11 27.72 12.28
C ALA A 156 -7.67 26.47 11.59
N ASN A 157 -6.82 25.72 10.88
CA ASN A 157 -7.17 24.42 10.32
C ASN A 157 -7.14 23.36 11.41
N LYS A 158 -8.30 22.89 11.86
CA LYS A 158 -8.47 21.79 12.83
C LYS A 158 -9.15 20.61 12.13
N LEU A 159 -9.05 19.42 12.69
CA LEU A 159 -9.70 18.25 12.11
C LEU A 159 -11.12 18.11 12.62
N THR A 160 -12.02 17.76 11.70
CA THR A 160 -13.40 17.36 12.00
C THR A 160 -13.65 16.02 11.32
N VAL A 161 -14.36 15.12 12.00
CA VAL A 161 -14.92 13.91 11.40
C VAL A 161 -16.43 14.00 11.41
N MET A 162 -17.05 13.69 10.28
CA MET A 162 -18.50 13.53 10.16
C MET A 162 -18.83 12.16 9.56
N LYS A 163 -19.99 11.60 9.92
CA LYS A 163 -20.53 10.38 9.30
C LYS A 163 -21.93 10.58 8.79
N PHE A 164 -22.32 9.83 7.76
CA PHE A 164 -23.69 9.89 7.23
C PHE A 164 -24.60 8.90 7.95
N ASN A 165 -25.58 9.39 8.72
CA ASN A 165 -26.46 8.53 9.54
C ASN A 165 -27.68 7.96 8.77
N GLY A 166 -27.69 8.04 7.44
CA GLY A 166 -28.83 7.68 6.59
C GLY A 166 -29.79 8.84 6.28
N THR A 167 -29.78 9.91 7.07
CA THR A 167 -30.61 11.12 6.85
C THR A 167 -29.78 12.37 6.61
N GLY A 168 -28.64 12.50 7.29
CA GLY A 168 -27.73 13.63 7.16
C GLY A 168 -26.35 13.33 7.72
N TRP A 169 -25.44 14.28 7.50
CA TRP A 169 -24.09 14.23 8.05
C TRP A 169 -24.11 14.73 9.50
N VAL A 170 -23.59 13.91 10.41
CA VAL A 170 -23.49 14.21 11.84
C VAL A 170 -22.03 14.17 12.31
N LEU A 171 -21.69 14.99 13.30
CA LEU A 171 -20.34 15.00 13.88
C LEU A 171 -20.01 13.68 14.58
N VAL A 172 -18.75 13.25 14.47
CA VAL A 172 -18.17 12.18 15.28
C VAL A 172 -17.27 12.83 16.33
N GLY A 173 -17.82 13.02 17.53
CA GLY A 173 -17.19 13.85 18.56
C GLY A 173 -17.38 15.34 18.31
N ASN A 174 -16.41 16.16 18.72
CA ASN A 174 -16.48 17.61 18.59
C ASN A 174 -15.99 18.10 17.22
N ARG A 175 -16.60 19.18 16.70
CA ARG A 175 -16.06 19.91 15.54
C ARG A 175 -14.69 20.51 15.92
N GLY A 176 -13.69 20.37 15.05
CA GLY A 176 -12.34 20.85 15.30
C GLY A 176 -11.71 20.16 16.52
N PHE A 177 -11.83 18.82 16.63
CA PHE A 177 -11.41 18.06 17.81
C PHE A 177 -9.89 18.10 18.07
N SER A 178 -9.11 18.42 17.04
CA SER A 178 -7.65 18.53 17.14
C SER A 178 -7.21 19.98 17.43
N GLY A 179 -5.95 20.16 17.80
CA GLY A 179 -5.26 21.43 17.58
C GLY A 179 -5.08 21.73 16.08
N THR A 180 -4.38 22.81 15.75
CA THR A 180 -4.03 23.11 14.35
C THR A 180 -3.27 21.93 13.74
N SER A 181 -3.77 21.39 12.63
CA SER A 181 -3.32 20.11 12.06
C SER A 181 -3.45 20.09 10.54
N SER A 182 -2.71 19.21 9.88
CA SER A 182 -2.75 19.00 8.43
C SER A 182 -2.38 17.56 8.07
N TYR A 183 -2.51 17.23 6.77
CA TYR A 183 -2.20 15.91 6.21
C TYR A 183 -2.99 14.80 6.90
N SER A 184 -4.28 15.04 7.15
CA SER A 184 -5.13 14.06 7.80
C SER A 184 -5.49 12.90 6.87
N THR A 185 -5.58 11.71 7.44
CA THR A 185 -6.14 10.51 6.79
C THR A 185 -6.93 9.70 7.83
N ILE A 186 -7.88 8.89 7.38
CA ILE A 186 -8.79 8.12 8.24
C ILE A 186 -8.78 6.65 7.84
N VAL A 187 -8.88 5.78 8.85
CA VAL A 187 -9.30 4.38 8.68
C VAL A 187 -10.32 4.06 9.76
N VAL A 188 -11.34 3.26 9.43
CA VAL A 188 -12.32 2.73 10.39
C VAL A 188 -12.02 1.26 10.60
N ASP A 189 -11.79 0.83 11.84
CA ASP A 189 -11.45 -0.55 12.14
C ASP A 189 -12.65 -1.52 12.05
N ASN A 190 -12.39 -2.83 12.15
CA ASN A 190 -13.44 -3.85 12.11
C ASN A 190 -14.36 -3.81 13.36
N ASN A 191 -14.14 -2.91 14.32
CA ASN A 191 -15.05 -2.63 15.44
C ASN A 191 -15.80 -1.30 15.24
N ASN A 192 -15.76 -0.72 14.04
CA ASN A 192 -16.36 0.58 13.70
C ASN A 192 -15.74 1.77 14.46
N ILE A 193 -14.48 1.65 14.88
CA ILE A 193 -13.73 2.72 15.55
C ILE A 193 -12.93 3.49 14.50
N PRO A 194 -13.18 4.80 14.30
CA PRO A 194 -12.38 5.61 13.39
C PRO A 194 -11.06 6.02 14.05
N TYR A 195 -9.98 5.89 13.30
CA TYR A 195 -8.63 6.31 13.60
C TYR A 195 -8.22 7.40 12.61
N VAL A 196 -7.64 8.48 13.10
CA VAL A 196 -7.17 9.61 12.28
C VAL A 196 -5.69 9.84 12.56
N ALA A 197 -4.87 9.79 11.51
CA ALA A 197 -3.46 10.16 11.54
C ALA A 197 -3.29 11.56 10.94
N PHE A 198 -2.42 12.36 11.54
CA PHE A 198 -2.21 13.76 11.16
C PHE A 198 -0.88 14.28 11.71
N ASN A 199 -0.42 15.43 11.21
CA ASN A 199 0.56 16.23 11.94
C ASN A 199 -0.13 17.29 12.80
N SER A 200 0.41 17.55 14.00
CA SER A 200 -0.14 18.57 14.90
C SER A 200 0.85 19.70 15.11
N THR A 201 0.41 20.95 15.13
CA THR A 201 1.27 22.10 15.48
C THR A 201 1.22 22.48 16.97
N ALA A 202 0.52 21.72 17.83
CA ALA A 202 0.32 22.06 19.24
C ALA A 202 1.39 21.47 20.19
N ASN A 203 1.60 22.14 21.33
CA ASN A 203 2.25 21.62 22.55
C ASN A 203 3.67 21.02 22.37
N GLY A 204 4.64 21.79 21.85
CA GLY A 204 6.04 21.34 21.73
C GLY A 204 6.29 20.23 20.70
N ASN A 205 5.22 19.72 20.07
CA ASN A 205 5.25 18.68 19.04
C ASN A 205 4.98 19.24 17.64
N ALA A 206 5.35 20.51 17.40
CA ALA A 206 4.92 21.22 16.21
C ALA A 206 5.35 20.52 14.91
N GLY A 207 4.36 20.14 14.10
CA GLY A 207 4.53 19.41 12.85
C GLY A 207 4.75 17.90 12.98
N LYS A 208 4.69 17.32 14.18
CA LYS A 208 4.93 15.89 14.39
C LYS A 208 3.68 15.03 14.21
N THR A 209 3.87 13.78 13.79
CA THR A 209 2.78 12.81 13.60
C THR A 209 2.14 12.44 14.93
N SER A 210 0.81 12.42 14.93
CA SER A 210 -0.01 11.84 16.00
C SER A 210 -1.14 11.02 15.37
N VAL A 211 -1.68 10.08 16.15
CA VAL A 211 -2.91 9.35 15.78
C VAL A 211 -3.89 9.50 16.92
N MET A 212 -5.16 9.76 16.60
CA MET A 212 -6.25 9.73 17.55
C MET A 212 -7.32 8.73 17.09
N LYS A 213 -8.03 8.13 18.05
CA LYS A 213 -9.22 7.31 17.78
C LYS A 213 -10.42 7.84 18.54
N PHE A 214 -11.62 7.59 18.03
CA PHE A 214 -12.86 7.96 18.73
C PHE A 214 -13.37 6.80 19.59
N ASN A 215 -13.40 6.97 20.90
CA ASN A 215 -13.80 5.91 21.84
C ASN A 215 -15.33 5.81 22.07
N GLY A 216 -16.13 6.52 21.27
CA GLY A 216 -17.59 6.65 21.45
C GLY A 216 -18.02 7.93 22.17
N ASN A 217 -17.14 8.52 22.97
CA ASN A 217 -17.41 9.78 23.71
C ASN A 217 -16.47 10.91 23.28
N SER A 218 -15.17 10.62 23.16
CA SER A 218 -14.13 11.59 22.88
C SER A 218 -13.05 11.04 21.96
N TRP A 219 -12.31 11.94 21.33
CA TRP A 219 -11.08 11.60 20.63
C TRP A 219 -9.93 11.44 21.64
N GLU A 220 -9.22 10.31 21.58
CA GLU A 220 -8.07 10.01 22.43
C GLU A 220 -6.84 9.65 21.59
N PHE A 221 -5.64 10.01 22.06
CA PHE A 221 -4.41 9.66 21.38
C PHE A 221 -4.14 8.15 21.42
N VAL A 222 -3.63 7.62 20.31
CA VAL A 222 -3.17 6.24 20.18
C VAL A 222 -1.66 6.22 20.35
N GLY A 223 -1.20 5.74 21.50
CA GLY A 223 0.20 5.82 21.90
C GLY A 223 0.65 7.25 22.21
N ASN A 224 1.95 7.51 22.11
CA ASN A 224 2.52 8.82 22.42
C ASN A 224 2.15 9.87 21.37
N GLN A 225 1.78 11.07 21.81
CA GLN A 225 1.60 12.24 20.93
C GLN A 225 2.94 12.67 20.33
N GLY A 226 2.94 13.07 19.06
CA GLY A 226 4.13 13.62 18.39
C GLY A 226 5.26 12.60 18.25
N PHE A 227 4.95 11.37 17.83
CA PHE A 227 5.91 10.27 17.82
C PHE A 227 6.91 10.29 16.66
N SER A 228 6.72 11.15 15.65
CA SER A 228 7.72 11.32 14.59
C SER A 228 8.96 12.04 15.10
N THR A 229 10.11 11.73 14.50
CA THR A 229 11.42 12.32 14.86
C THR A 229 11.48 13.82 14.62
N GLY A 230 10.72 14.34 13.65
CA GLY A 230 10.59 15.77 13.37
C GLY A 230 9.33 16.09 12.56
N PHE A 231 9.35 17.22 11.84
CA PHE A 231 8.22 17.68 11.02
C PHE A 231 7.84 16.62 10.00
N SER A 232 6.58 16.24 9.98
CA SER A 232 6.03 15.13 9.18
C SER A 232 5.00 15.61 8.17
N ARG A 233 4.92 14.93 7.02
CA ARG A 233 4.00 15.21 5.90
C ARG A 233 3.54 13.90 5.24
N ASN A 234 2.54 14.02 4.38
CA ASN A 234 2.07 12.98 3.45
C ASN A 234 1.72 11.68 4.20
N HIS A 235 0.82 11.78 5.18
CA HIS A 235 0.41 10.64 5.98
C HIS A 235 -0.50 9.71 5.18
N SER A 236 -0.20 8.43 5.24
CA SER A 236 -1.08 7.35 4.76
C SER A 236 -1.32 6.39 5.93
N LEU A 237 -2.57 5.99 6.11
CA LEU A 237 -3.04 5.24 7.28
C LEU A 237 -3.75 4.00 6.79
N ALA A 238 -3.35 2.85 7.30
CA ALA A 238 -3.93 1.57 6.93
C ALA A 238 -4.13 0.69 8.17
N LYS A 239 -5.04 -0.27 8.04
CA LYS A 239 -5.23 -1.34 9.02
C LYS A 239 -4.99 -2.70 8.38
N ASP A 240 -4.43 -3.63 9.14
CA ASP A 240 -4.42 -5.04 8.74
C ASP A 240 -5.71 -5.76 9.14
N SER A 241 -5.85 -7.02 8.72
CA SER A 241 -7.01 -7.88 9.00
C SER A 241 -7.28 -8.07 10.50
N ASN A 242 -6.29 -7.81 11.36
CA ASN A 242 -6.35 -7.93 12.82
C ASN A 242 -6.52 -6.57 13.53
N ASN A 243 -6.97 -5.53 12.83
CA ASN A 243 -7.13 -4.16 13.34
C ASN A 243 -5.82 -3.50 13.83
N LYS A 244 -4.67 -3.98 13.37
CA LYS A 244 -3.42 -3.29 13.69
C LYS A 244 -3.26 -2.09 12.79
N ILE A 245 -2.95 -0.95 13.40
CA ILE A 245 -2.86 0.33 12.71
C ILE A 245 -1.42 0.59 12.26
N TYR A 246 -1.27 1.02 11.02
CA TYR A 246 -0.01 1.38 10.40
C TYR A 246 -0.08 2.80 9.86
N VAL A 247 0.99 3.57 10.06
CA VAL A 247 1.11 4.93 9.53
C VAL A 247 2.36 5.00 8.69
N ALA A 248 2.24 5.41 7.44
CA ALA A 248 3.36 5.90 6.65
C ALA A 248 3.40 7.44 6.70
N TYR A 249 4.58 8.02 6.84
CA TYR A 249 4.79 9.46 6.83
C TYR A 249 6.23 9.80 6.44
N SER A 250 6.44 10.96 5.80
CA SER A 250 7.78 11.47 5.52
C SER A 250 8.13 12.47 6.61
N ALA A 251 9.34 12.40 7.16
CA ALA A 251 9.73 13.28 8.26
C ALA A 251 11.12 13.92 8.07
N SER A 252 11.26 15.18 8.48
CA SER A 252 12.54 15.86 8.58
C SER A 252 13.32 15.36 9.80
N GLY A 253 14.40 14.61 9.59
CA GLY A 253 15.36 14.19 10.62
C GLY A 253 16.79 14.59 10.26
N THR A 254 17.80 14.03 10.95
CA THR A 254 19.25 14.33 10.74
C THR A 254 19.73 14.18 9.29
N ASN A 255 18.98 13.44 8.45
CA ASN A 255 19.27 13.26 7.02
C ASN A 255 18.17 13.75 6.06
N GLY A 256 17.16 14.50 6.53
CA GLY A 256 16.11 15.10 5.68
C GLY A 256 15.06 14.12 5.10
N GLY A 257 13.78 14.51 5.18
CA GLY A 257 12.68 14.02 4.32
C GLY A 257 12.44 12.52 4.17
N SER A 258 12.88 11.67 5.10
CA SER A 258 12.88 10.22 4.88
C SER A 258 11.48 9.60 5.08
N SER A 259 11.07 8.66 4.21
CA SER A 259 9.90 7.80 4.45
C SER A 259 10.06 6.96 5.72
N ASN A 260 8.98 6.84 6.48
CA ASN A 260 8.87 5.96 7.64
C ASN A 260 7.55 5.22 7.56
N VAL A 261 7.55 3.96 7.97
CA VAL A 261 6.32 3.20 8.22
C VAL A 261 6.40 2.70 9.65
N VAL A 262 5.37 2.98 10.44
CA VAL A 262 5.28 2.55 11.83
C VAL A 262 4.00 1.76 12.07
N LYS A 263 4.04 0.87 13.05
CA LYS A 263 2.94 0.01 13.48
C LYS A 263 2.69 0.20 14.97
N PHE A 264 1.42 0.28 15.36
CA PHE A 264 1.07 0.34 16.78
C PHE A 264 1.12 -1.06 17.39
N ASN A 265 1.89 -1.26 18.46
CA ASN A 265 2.02 -2.56 19.13
C ASN A 265 1.03 -2.76 20.31
N GLY A 266 0.20 -1.74 20.59
CA GLY A 266 -0.71 -1.70 21.75
C GLY A 266 -0.29 -0.70 22.82
N THR A 267 0.98 -0.29 22.86
CA THR A 267 1.53 0.69 23.82
C THR A 267 2.30 1.81 23.12
N SER A 268 3.11 1.48 22.12
CA SER A 268 3.97 2.40 21.38
C SER A 268 3.94 2.16 19.87
N TRP A 269 4.49 3.12 19.13
CA TRP A 269 4.71 3.03 17.69
C TRP A 269 6.09 2.45 17.41
N GLU A 270 6.14 1.37 16.63
CA GLU A 270 7.37 0.66 16.25
C GLU A 270 7.62 0.80 14.75
N ASN A 271 8.87 1.03 14.35
CA ASN A 271 9.22 1.11 12.93
C ASN A 271 9.11 -0.26 12.25
N ILE A 272 8.57 -0.25 11.02
CA ILE A 272 8.53 -1.40 10.12
C ILE A 272 9.65 -1.23 9.10
N GLY A 273 10.70 -2.03 9.24
CA GLY A 273 11.95 -1.88 8.48
C GLY A 273 12.88 -0.83 9.10
N THR A 274 13.92 -0.46 8.36
CA THR A 274 14.93 0.50 8.84
C THR A 274 14.36 1.92 8.85
N PRO A 275 14.38 2.63 10.00
CA PRO A 275 13.91 4.01 10.08
C PRO A 275 14.67 4.93 9.11
N GLY A 276 13.96 5.85 8.47
CA GLY A 276 14.54 6.81 7.54
C GLY A 276 15.30 6.14 6.40
N MET A 277 14.60 5.31 5.62
CA MET A 277 15.11 4.41 4.56
C MET A 277 15.98 5.05 3.43
N GLY A 278 16.43 6.29 3.59
CA GLY A 278 17.27 7.02 2.63
C GLY A 278 16.49 7.60 1.45
N PHE A 279 15.17 7.38 1.40
CA PHE A 279 14.29 7.91 0.37
C PHE A 279 13.85 9.29 0.77
N PHE A 280 14.28 10.32 0.05
CA PHE A 280 13.62 11.59 0.19
C PHE A 280 12.26 11.44 -0.47
N ALA A 281 11.18 11.39 0.31
CA ALA A 281 9.88 11.00 -0.23
C ALA A 281 8.87 12.14 -0.18
N ASN A 282 8.31 12.42 -1.35
CA ASN A 282 7.06 13.15 -1.50
C ASN A 282 5.93 12.14 -1.80
N GLU A 283 4.70 12.48 -1.40
CA GLU A 283 3.47 11.82 -1.87
C GLU A 283 3.54 10.28 -1.79
N GLN A 284 3.57 9.76 -0.56
CA GLN A 284 3.62 8.33 -0.32
C GLN A 284 2.23 7.78 -0.02
N GLU A 285 1.99 6.54 -0.42
CA GLU A 285 0.78 5.81 -0.08
C GLU A 285 1.14 4.42 0.44
N LEU A 286 0.59 4.07 1.60
CA LEU A 286 0.71 2.76 2.22
C LEU A 286 -0.52 1.94 1.85
N PHE A 287 -0.28 0.83 1.17
CA PHE A 287 -1.32 -0.13 0.84
C PHE A 287 -1.05 -1.45 1.57
N ILE A 288 -2.11 -2.04 2.14
CA ILE A 288 -2.07 -3.37 2.76
C ILE A 288 -3.02 -4.26 1.96
N ASP A 289 -2.49 -5.36 1.41
CA ASP A 289 -3.33 -6.30 0.68
C ASP A 289 -4.16 -7.20 1.62
N LYS A 290 -5.10 -7.97 1.06
CA LYS A 290 -5.97 -8.89 1.82
C LYS A 290 -5.24 -9.96 2.65
N ASN A 291 -3.95 -10.17 2.38
CA ASN A 291 -3.10 -11.13 3.08
C ASN A 291 -2.15 -10.42 4.06
N ASP A 292 -2.42 -9.16 4.39
CA ASP A 292 -1.62 -8.30 5.26
C ASP A 292 -0.20 -8.04 4.76
N ASN A 293 0.04 -8.13 3.44
CA ASN A 293 1.32 -7.70 2.86
C ASN A 293 1.32 -6.19 2.68
N LEU A 294 2.41 -5.54 3.12
CA LEU A 294 2.57 -4.09 3.04
C LEU A 294 3.30 -3.68 1.76
N TYR A 295 2.77 -2.65 1.13
CA TYR A 295 3.34 -1.99 -0.03
C TYR A 295 3.40 -0.48 0.23
N LEU A 296 4.46 0.16 -0.23
CA LEU A 296 4.66 1.58 -0.12
C LEU A 296 5.03 2.14 -1.49
N SER A 297 4.21 3.03 -2.03
CA SER A 297 4.62 3.91 -3.12
C SER A 297 5.11 5.24 -2.58
N TYR A 298 6.01 5.88 -3.32
CA TYR A 298 6.41 7.27 -3.08
C TYR A 298 7.10 7.84 -4.32
N THR A 299 7.12 9.17 -4.41
CA THR A 299 7.97 9.90 -5.35
C THR A 299 9.29 10.27 -4.67
N GLU A 300 10.40 9.78 -5.21
CA GLU A 300 11.75 10.11 -4.75
C GLU A 300 12.09 11.58 -5.11
N THR A 301 12.40 12.44 -4.14
CA THR A 301 12.53 13.89 -4.40
C THR A 301 13.78 14.25 -5.20
N THR A 302 14.80 13.39 -5.20
CA THR A 302 16.05 13.66 -5.91
C THR A 302 15.95 13.39 -7.41
N THR A 303 15.18 12.37 -7.80
CA THR A 303 15.01 11.97 -9.21
C THR A 303 13.62 12.27 -9.76
N ASN A 304 12.68 12.62 -8.89
CA ASN A 304 11.25 12.74 -9.17
C ASN A 304 10.64 11.44 -9.73
N GLU A 305 11.26 10.30 -9.41
CA GLU A 305 10.84 8.98 -9.86
C GLU A 305 9.90 8.32 -8.86
N ILE A 306 8.87 7.67 -9.37
CA ILE A 306 7.96 6.89 -8.54
C ILE A 306 8.53 5.50 -8.32
N ARG A 307 8.55 5.08 -7.07
CA ARG A 307 9.05 3.78 -6.63
C ARG A 307 8.00 3.07 -5.80
N VAL A 308 7.98 1.75 -5.91
CA VAL A 308 7.11 0.89 -5.09
C VAL A 308 7.96 -0.17 -4.41
N HIS A 309 7.82 -0.25 -3.10
CA HIS A 309 8.47 -1.25 -2.27
C HIS A 309 7.43 -2.16 -1.63
N ARG A 310 7.81 -3.41 -1.39
CA ARG A 310 7.07 -4.35 -0.56
C ARG A 310 7.88 -4.70 0.68
N TYR A 311 7.22 -4.82 1.82
CA TYR A 311 7.86 -5.32 3.02
C TYR A 311 7.96 -6.85 2.99
N ASP A 312 9.15 -7.42 3.21
CA ASP A 312 9.37 -8.87 3.21
C ASP A 312 9.35 -9.52 4.62
N GLY A 313 8.96 -8.74 5.64
CA GLY A 313 9.02 -9.13 7.04
C GLY A 313 10.28 -8.67 7.77
N ASN A 314 11.32 -8.23 7.05
CA ASN A 314 12.52 -7.62 7.62
C ASN A 314 12.85 -6.28 6.96
N ASN A 315 12.79 -6.21 5.63
CA ASN A 315 13.21 -5.07 4.82
C ASN A 315 12.15 -4.66 3.80
N TRP A 316 12.22 -3.41 3.38
CA TRP A 316 11.49 -2.92 2.20
C TRP A 316 12.28 -3.24 0.95
N ILE A 317 11.71 -4.05 0.07
CA ILE A 317 12.30 -4.51 -1.17
C ILE A 317 11.61 -3.80 -2.34
N GLN A 318 12.39 -3.07 -3.15
CA GLN A 318 11.86 -2.44 -4.34
C GLN A 318 11.34 -3.51 -5.31
N LEU A 319 10.11 -3.36 -5.80
CA LEU A 319 9.46 -4.39 -6.63
C LEU A 319 10.10 -4.55 -8.01
N SER A 320 10.53 -3.43 -8.62
CA SER A 320 11.19 -3.37 -9.93
C SER A 320 11.95 -2.05 -10.07
N SER A 321 12.43 -1.70 -11.26
CA SER A 321 12.91 -0.35 -11.56
C SER A 321 11.85 0.70 -11.23
N ALA A 322 12.27 1.97 -11.15
CA ALA A 322 11.34 3.09 -11.06
C ALA A 322 10.27 2.99 -12.17
N ILE A 323 9.05 3.42 -11.84
CA ILE A 323 7.90 3.36 -12.74
C ILE A 323 8.04 4.40 -13.86
N GLY A 324 8.50 5.59 -13.47
CA GLY A 324 8.60 6.77 -14.33
C GLY A 324 8.70 8.03 -13.48
N ILE A 325 8.77 9.19 -14.14
CA ILE A 325 8.78 10.50 -13.49
C ILE A 325 7.32 10.97 -13.33
N GLY A 326 6.94 11.39 -12.12
CA GLY A 326 5.59 11.85 -11.85
C GLY A 326 5.30 12.08 -10.37
N ASN A 327 4.07 12.51 -10.09
CA ASN A 327 3.57 12.88 -8.77
C ASN A 327 2.20 12.21 -8.52
N PHE A 328 1.67 12.39 -7.31
CA PHE A 328 0.38 11.88 -6.85
C PHE A 328 0.24 10.36 -7.05
N SER A 329 1.34 9.64 -6.74
CA SER A 329 1.34 8.19 -6.88
C SER A 329 0.43 7.53 -5.85
N ASP A 330 -0.38 6.59 -6.30
CA ASP A 330 -1.24 5.77 -5.45
C ASP A 330 -1.23 4.33 -5.96
N ILE A 331 -1.44 3.36 -5.07
CA ILE A 331 -1.24 1.94 -5.36
C ILE A 331 -2.35 1.05 -4.83
N ILE A 332 -2.65 0.02 -5.61
CA ILE A 332 -3.60 -1.04 -5.27
C ILE A 332 -3.06 -2.38 -5.75
N LYS A 333 -3.64 -3.47 -5.24
CA LYS A 333 -3.38 -4.83 -5.72
C LYS A 333 -4.70 -5.55 -5.96
N ASP A 334 -4.86 -6.11 -7.16
CA ASP A 334 -6.03 -6.91 -7.52
C ASP A 334 -5.97 -8.34 -6.92
N ASN A 335 -7.07 -9.08 -6.98
CA ASN A 335 -7.14 -10.47 -6.52
C ASN A 335 -6.34 -11.45 -7.40
N SER A 336 -5.86 -11.00 -8.56
CA SER A 336 -5.00 -11.75 -9.47
C SER A 336 -3.50 -11.49 -9.22
N ASN A 337 -3.16 -10.87 -8.07
CA ASN A 337 -1.81 -10.49 -7.65
C ASN A 337 -1.12 -9.48 -8.56
N ASN A 338 -1.87 -8.65 -9.27
CA ASN A 338 -1.31 -7.55 -10.02
C ASN A 338 -1.36 -6.29 -9.18
N ILE A 339 -0.21 -5.65 -9.05
CA ILE A 339 -0.06 -4.35 -8.41
C ILE A 339 -0.19 -3.30 -9.50
N TYR A 340 -1.06 -2.32 -9.27
CA TYR A 340 -1.23 -1.18 -10.14
C TYR A 340 -0.77 0.07 -9.41
N ALA A 341 -0.03 0.91 -10.11
CA ALA A 341 0.42 2.20 -9.65
C ALA A 341 -0.08 3.26 -10.62
N VAL A 342 -0.97 4.13 -10.12
CA VAL A 342 -1.43 5.30 -10.85
C VAL A 342 -0.58 6.50 -10.47
N TYR A 343 -0.36 7.42 -11.40
CA TYR A 343 0.33 8.67 -11.13
C TYR A 343 0.05 9.74 -12.17
N ALA A 344 0.25 11.00 -11.80
CA ALA A 344 0.29 12.12 -12.73
C ALA A 344 1.69 12.26 -13.33
N GLY A 345 1.83 11.92 -14.61
CA GLY A 345 3.01 12.18 -15.42
C GLY A 345 3.09 13.64 -15.89
N ASN A 346 3.94 13.91 -16.88
CA ASN A 346 4.27 15.28 -17.29
C ASN A 346 3.09 16.10 -17.85
N ASN A 347 2.00 15.47 -18.32
CA ASN A 347 0.73 16.12 -18.73
C ASN A 347 -0.42 15.09 -18.85
N SER A 348 -0.30 13.94 -18.19
CA SER A 348 -1.24 12.83 -18.34
C SER A 348 -1.36 12.05 -17.05
N LEU A 349 -2.51 11.43 -16.84
CA LEU A 349 -2.63 10.32 -15.90
C LEU A 349 -2.03 9.05 -16.53
N ASP A 350 -1.22 8.33 -15.78
CA ASP A 350 -0.57 7.10 -16.22
C ASP A 350 -0.91 5.96 -15.26
N LEU A 351 -1.08 4.75 -15.80
CA LEU A 351 -1.27 3.54 -15.02
C LEU A 351 -0.28 2.47 -15.45
N LYS A 352 0.47 1.95 -14.49
CA LYS A 352 1.43 0.87 -14.70
C LYS A 352 1.07 -0.31 -13.83
N LYS A 353 1.30 -1.51 -14.36
CA LYS A 353 1.00 -2.78 -13.72
C LYS A 353 2.26 -3.63 -13.61
N ILE A 354 2.42 -4.32 -12.49
CA ILE A 354 3.38 -5.40 -12.36
C ILE A 354 2.70 -6.59 -11.67
N THR A 355 2.95 -7.80 -12.17
CA THR A 355 2.48 -8.99 -11.46
C THR A 355 3.41 -9.25 -10.28
N ASP A 356 2.84 -9.21 -9.08
CA ASP A 356 3.52 -9.60 -7.87
C ASP A 356 3.78 -11.10 -7.93
N SER A 357 4.97 -11.47 -8.40
CA SER A 357 5.44 -12.85 -8.57
C SER A 357 5.63 -13.60 -7.25
N VAL A 358 5.15 -13.04 -6.15
CA VAL A 358 4.91 -13.77 -4.91
C VAL A 358 3.78 -14.76 -5.18
N LEU A 359 4.18 -15.98 -5.59
CA LEU A 359 3.64 -17.16 -4.95
C LEU A 359 3.69 -16.86 -3.46
N SER A 360 2.53 -16.55 -2.90
CA SER A 360 2.31 -16.45 -1.47
C SER A 360 3.27 -17.41 -0.77
N THR A 361 4.22 -16.92 0.03
CA THR A 361 4.42 -17.63 1.30
C THR A 361 3.20 -17.27 2.10
N GLU A 362 2.07 -17.82 1.68
CA GLU A 362 0.98 -18.07 2.57
C GLU A 362 1.74 -18.84 3.64
N ASN A 363 1.86 -18.21 4.80
CA ASN A 363 1.68 -18.95 6.01
C ASN A 363 0.25 -19.54 5.92
N VAL A 364 -0.02 -20.43 4.95
CA VAL A 364 -0.71 -21.64 5.30
C VAL A 364 0.19 -22.14 6.39
N GLU A 365 -0.33 -22.10 7.60
CA GLU A 365 0.04 -23.11 8.57
C GLU A 365 -0.27 -24.47 7.94
N PHE A 366 0.54 -24.89 6.95
CA PHE A 366 0.82 -26.28 6.72
C PHE A 366 1.64 -26.66 7.94
N ASN A 367 0.85 -26.96 8.97
CA ASN A 367 1.15 -27.63 10.21
C ASN A 367 2.55 -28.23 10.10
N SER A 368 3.46 -27.84 10.99
CA SER A 368 4.87 -28.28 11.13
C SER A 368 5.11 -29.81 11.12
N LYS A 369 4.07 -30.59 10.83
CA LYS A 369 3.95 -32.03 10.61
C LYS A 369 4.13 -32.49 9.15
N SER A 370 4.18 -31.65 8.10
CA SER A 370 4.30 -32.10 6.69
C SER A 370 5.73 -32.17 6.14
N LEU A 371 6.68 -31.43 6.70
CA LEU A 371 8.10 -31.46 6.33
C LEU A 371 8.96 -31.79 7.56
N LEU A 372 9.67 -32.92 7.52
CA LEU A 372 10.63 -33.33 8.52
C LEU A 372 12.06 -33.10 8.00
N LEU A 373 12.85 -32.35 8.78
CA LEU A 373 14.26 -32.06 8.51
C LEU A 373 15.10 -32.53 9.70
N PHE A 374 15.81 -33.63 9.53
CA PHE A 374 16.58 -34.23 10.63
C PHE A 374 17.85 -34.96 10.18
N PRO A 375 18.88 -35.00 11.04
CA PRO A 375 19.02 -34.18 12.25
C PRO A 375 19.24 -32.69 11.89
N ASN A 376 18.78 -31.77 12.73
CA ASN A 376 19.12 -30.35 12.65
C ASN A 376 19.29 -29.85 14.10
N PRO A 377 20.52 -29.60 14.60
CA PRO A 377 21.78 -29.49 13.85
C PRO A 377 22.26 -30.78 13.17
N VAL A 378 22.93 -30.66 12.01
CA VAL A 378 23.44 -31.77 11.18
C VAL A 378 24.96 -31.83 11.16
N LYS A 379 25.54 -33.02 11.27
CA LYS A 379 27.01 -33.22 11.15
C LYS A 379 27.47 -33.54 9.72
N SER A 380 26.82 -34.50 9.08
CA SER A 380 27.24 -35.04 7.78
C SER A 380 26.12 -35.42 6.81
N LYS A 381 24.95 -35.82 7.29
CA LYS A 381 23.81 -36.21 6.43
C LYS A 381 22.53 -35.59 6.93
N LEU A 382 21.89 -34.75 6.12
CA LEU A 382 20.59 -34.15 6.39
C LEU A 382 19.51 -34.92 5.64
N THR A 383 18.46 -35.36 6.32
CA THR A 383 17.29 -35.98 5.69
C THR A 383 16.15 -34.98 5.59
N ILE A 384 15.58 -34.91 4.39
CA ILE A 384 14.36 -34.19 4.04
C ILE A 384 13.28 -35.25 3.81
N SER A 385 12.17 -35.18 4.54
CA SER A 385 11.03 -36.08 4.34
C SER A 385 9.73 -35.29 4.30
N LEU A 386 8.93 -35.53 3.26
CA LEU A 386 7.57 -35.00 3.10
C LEU A 386 6.53 -36.06 3.51
N LYS A 387 5.30 -35.63 3.82
CA LYS A 387 4.14 -36.54 4.01
C LYS A 387 3.70 -37.17 2.68
N LYS A 388 2.84 -38.20 2.75
CA LYS A 388 2.32 -38.93 1.57
C LYS A 388 1.71 -37.97 0.53
N ASN A 389 1.97 -38.26 -0.74
CA ASN A 389 1.49 -37.57 -1.96
C ASN A 389 2.22 -36.27 -2.37
N GLU A 390 3.33 -35.92 -1.73
CA GLU A 390 4.21 -34.83 -2.18
C GLU A 390 5.57 -35.36 -2.66
N SER A 391 6.16 -34.69 -3.65
CA SER A 391 7.48 -35.03 -4.19
C SER A 391 8.37 -33.80 -4.27
N ILE A 392 9.60 -33.94 -3.79
CA ILE A 392 10.67 -32.96 -3.95
C ILE A 392 11.02 -32.91 -5.44
N GLN A 393 10.96 -31.72 -6.04
CA GLN A 393 11.40 -31.49 -7.41
C GLN A 393 12.81 -30.92 -7.46
N LYS A 394 13.13 -30.01 -6.53
CA LYS A 394 14.42 -29.32 -6.51
C LYS A 394 14.82 -28.96 -5.08
N VAL A 395 16.12 -28.98 -4.80
CA VAL A 395 16.71 -28.55 -3.53
C VAL A 395 17.93 -27.68 -3.79
N GLN A 396 18.04 -26.58 -3.05
CA GLN A 396 19.19 -25.69 -3.07
C GLN A 396 19.65 -25.38 -1.65
N LEU A 397 20.97 -25.27 -1.45
CA LEU A 397 21.55 -24.87 -0.18
C LEU A 397 22.38 -23.61 -0.36
N PHE A 398 22.19 -22.63 0.52
CA PHE A 398 22.90 -21.36 0.53
C PHE A 398 23.64 -21.19 1.86
N ASN A 399 24.88 -20.69 1.82
CA ASN A 399 25.61 -20.32 3.04
C ASN A 399 25.10 -18.99 3.62
N ALA A 400 25.61 -18.58 4.79
CA ALA A 400 25.23 -17.34 5.45
C ALA A 400 25.51 -16.06 4.63
N MET A 401 26.39 -16.13 3.62
CA MET A 401 26.71 -15.04 2.70
C MET A 401 25.78 -15.02 1.47
N GLY A 402 24.78 -15.90 1.41
CA GLY A 402 23.86 -16.02 0.28
C GLY A 402 24.41 -16.78 -0.94
N GLN A 403 25.62 -17.34 -0.85
CA GLN A 403 26.19 -18.13 -1.95
C GLN A 403 25.56 -19.52 -2.01
N LYS A 404 25.13 -19.93 -3.21
CA LYS A 404 24.57 -21.27 -3.44
C LYS A 404 25.69 -22.32 -3.46
N VAL A 405 25.70 -23.19 -2.46
CA VAL A 405 26.73 -24.23 -2.26
C VAL A 405 26.27 -25.63 -2.71
N LEU A 406 24.96 -25.81 -2.95
CA LEU A 406 24.41 -27.07 -3.48
C LEU A 406 23.14 -26.79 -4.30
N GLU A 407 22.97 -27.55 -5.38
CA GLU A 407 21.71 -27.64 -6.12
C GLU A 407 21.50 -29.08 -6.60
N ARG A 408 20.27 -29.58 -6.46
CA ARG A 408 19.80 -30.83 -7.06
C ARG A 408 18.42 -30.60 -7.66
N ASN A 409 18.21 -31.09 -8.88
CA ASN A 409 16.97 -30.95 -9.64
C ASN A 409 16.42 -32.34 -9.99
N ASN A 410 15.17 -32.42 -10.44
CA ASN A 410 14.50 -33.64 -10.93
C ASN A 410 14.48 -34.81 -9.92
N ILE A 411 14.27 -34.52 -8.62
CA ILE A 411 14.38 -35.51 -7.54
C ILE A 411 13.18 -36.48 -7.46
N GLN A 412 11.97 -36.02 -7.84
CA GLN A 412 10.70 -36.78 -7.90
C GLN A 412 10.46 -37.78 -6.74
N SER A 413 10.89 -37.44 -5.52
CA SER A 413 10.82 -38.31 -4.34
C SER A 413 10.28 -37.57 -3.12
N SER A 414 9.50 -38.25 -2.28
CA SER A 414 9.01 -37.70 -1.00
C SER A 414 10.11 -37.67 0.08
N LYS A 415 11.25 -38.35 -0.14
CA LYS A 415 12.37 -38.39 0.79
C LYS A 415 13.70 -38.20 0.07
N LEU A 416 14.58 -37.36 0.61
CA LEU A 416 15.92 -37.09 0.09
C LEU A 416 16.93 -36.97 1.22
N THR A 417 18.11 -37.54 1.05
CA THR A 417 19.25 -37.32 1.95
C THR A 417 20.32 -36.49 1.24
N LEU A 418 20.74 -35.40 1.88
CA LEU A 418 21.83 -34.54 1.44
C LEU A 418 23.09 -34.83 2.23
N ASP A 419 24.22 -34.95 1.54
CA ASP A 419 25.54 -34.98 2.16
C ASP A 419 26.01 -33.55 2.47
N THR A 420 26.17 -33.26 3.75
CA THR A 420 26.66 -31.99 4.31
C THR A 420 28.09 -32.10 4.84
N GLY A 421 28.74 -33.26 4.67
CA GLY A 421 30.10 -33.56 5.13
C GLY A 421 31.13 -32.56 4.62
N LYS A 422 30.97 -32.08 3.39
CA LYS A 422 31.88 -31.17 2.69
C LYS A 422 31.71 -29.67 3.00
N PHE A 423 30.66 -29.28 3.71
CA PHE A 423 30.39 -27.88 4.04
C PHE A 423 30.97 -27.50 5.40
N SER A 424 31.44 -26.27 5.57
CA SER A 424 31.93 -25.75 6.85
C SER A 424 30.81 -25.66 7.89
N GLY A 425 31.16 -25.71 9.17
CA GLY A 425 30.20 -25.48 10.26
C GLY A 425 29.61 -24.07 10.19
N GLY A 426 28.31 -23.94 10.44
CA GLY A 426 27.61 -22.65 10.36
C GLY A 426 26.14 -22.76 10.01
N ILE A 427 25.53 -21.59 9.75
CA ILE A 427 24.12 -21.46 9.36
C ILE A 427 23.99 -21.49 7.84
N TYR A 428 23.01 -22.26 7.38
CA TYR A 428 22.65 -22.36 5.96
C TYR A 428 21.15 -22.21 5.76
N LEU A 429 20.77 -21.72 4.58
CA LEU A 429 19.38 -21.67 4.12
C LEU A 429 19.14 -22.78 3.11
N LEU A 430 18.25 -23.70 3.43
CA LEU A 430 17.81 -24.78 2.56
C LEU A 430 16.51 -24.37 1.86
N LYS A 431 16.51 -24.32 0.53
CA LYS A 431 15.30 -24.13 -0.29
C LYS A 431 14.87 -25.46 -0.92
N ILE A 432 13.59 -25.79 -0.85
CA ILE A 432 12.99 -27.02 -1.38
C ILE A 432 11.83 -26.62 -2.28
N ALA A 433 11.83 -27.01 -3.55
CA ALA A 433 10.72 -26.82 -4.46
C ALA A 433 10.02 -28.15 -4.76
N MET A 434 8.71 -28.08 -4.90
CA MET A 434 7.78 -29.18 -5.14
C MET A 434 6.85 -28.79 -6.30
N LYS A 435 5.98 -29.71 -6.72
CA LYS A 435 5.03 -29.46 -7.82
C LYS A 435 4.09 -28.28 -7.55
N ASN A 436 3.64 -28.13 -6.30
CA ASN A 436 2.62 -27.15 -5.92
C ASN A 436 3.16 -26.04 -5.00
N GLY A 437 4.47 -25.85 -4.93
CA GLY A 437 5.04 -24.78 -4.07
C GLY A 437 6.52 -24.96 -3.73
N SER A 438 7.05 -24.05 -2.91
CA SER A 438 8.42 -24.13 -2.40
C SER A 438 8.52 -23.67 -0.95
N PHE A 439 9.53 -24.16 -0.23
CA PHE A 439 9.80 -23.83 1.17
C PHE A 439 11.25 -23.44 1.39
N SER A 440 11.49 -22.63 2.43
CA SER A 440 12.84 -22.31 2.91
C SER A 440 12.96 -22.65 4.40
N LYS A 441 14.04 -23.33 4.81
CA LYS A 441 14.33 -23.63 6.21
C LYS A 441 15.79 -23.34 6.57
N LYS A 442 16.01 -22.77 7.75
CA LYS A 442 17.32 -22.68 8.37
C LYS A 442 17.81 -24.07 8.79
N ILE A 443 19.03 -24.41 8.41
CA ILE A 443 19.75 -25.58 8.92
C ILE A 443 21.06 -25.14 9.59
N VAL A 444 21.49 -25.87 10.60
CA VAL A 444 22.75 -25.64 11.31
C VAL A 444 23.67 -26.82 11.06
N ILE A 445 24.82 -26.59 10.43
CA ILE A 445 25.86 -27.61 10.28
C ILE A 445 26.83 -27.48 11.45
N GLN A 446 26.98 -28.55 12.22
CA GLN A 446 27.90 -28.62 13.37
C GLN A 446 28.99 -29.63 13.04
N LYS A 447 30.25 -29.17 12.96
CA LYS A 447 31.41 -30.03 12.75
C LYS A 447 31.99 -30.50 14.06
#